data_AF-A0A7I7LDC1-F1
#
_entry.id   AF-A0A7I7LDC1-F1
#
_cell.length_a   1.000
_cell.length_b   1.000
_cell.length_c   1.000
_cell.angle_alpha   90.00
_cell.angle_beta   90.00
_cell.angle_gamma   90.00
#
_symmetry.space_group_name_H-M   'P 1'
#
loop_
_entity.id
_entity.type
_entity.pdbx_description
1 polymer ?
#
loop_
_entity_poly.entity_id
_entity_poly.type
_entity_poly.pdbx_seq_one_letter_code
_entity_poly.pdbx_strand_id
1 'polypeptide(L)'
;MVRRRHSGRVFVLAPTGNAVDVAIREGAGDVGYTIAKALRELDNGTLTLGHLDLVVVDEAAMVGTDDLRRLLTATTTARTKTVLVGDAHQLAPVKARGGMFAQLCADLPWTQELSEVWRMRDPEERTASLALRDGGPAPVRRAVEWYRTHDRLHTGDAIAMAADALTAYKHDTAAGRNALLICDTTEMTDALNRRIHHDTIAADRPTIIAARGHRIAVGDLIISRRNDPTLPVFDATDINKHADPVRNGNRWRVYAVDPDNNRIAARRLLDGARAAFTGQYLREHITYGYAITVHSAQGVTADTTHAVLGENTTRALFYVAMTRGRDTNTAYLHERMAGENEHSQSDGAHIPRRGTAKEAAQLARTLVANHDEQARTAHQIAQDADASALPERVRSLLRRRSDAIRQRCTTYQQWRNAVAGMNITDGYTLDQHIDRSRGQYVGYQAGL
;
A
#
# COMPACT_ATOMS: atom_id res chain seq x y z
N MET A 1 -12.66 6.06 21.88
CA MET A 1 -14.00 6.48 22.37
C MET A 1 -14.86 5.29 22.86
N VAL A 2 -14.87 4.15 22.17
CA VAL A 2 -15.61 2.91 22.55
C VAL A 2 -15.23 2.39 23.95
N ARG A 3 -13.93 2.24 24.23
CA ARG A 3 -13.41 1.75 25.52
C ARG A 3 -13.81 2.60 26.73
N ARG A 4 -13.99 3.91 26.56
CA ARG A 4 -14.29 4.84 27.68
C ARG A 4 -15.78 4.92 28.03
N ARG A 5 -16.69 4.41 27.18
CA ARG A 5 -18.15 4.51 27.41
C ARG A 5 -18.90 3.18 27.44
N HIS A 6 -18.41 2.11 26.80
CA HIS A 6 -19.23 0.92 26.57
C HIS A 6 -18.55 -0.44 26.82
N SER A 7 -17.34 -0.49 27.41
CA SER A 7 -16.62 -1.76 27.70
C SER A 7 -16.40 -2.71 26.51
N GLY A 8 -16.53 -2.22 25.27
CA GLY A 8 -16.32 -2.98 24.03
C GLY A 8 -14.87 -2.98 23.56
N ARG A 9 -14.48 -4.01 22.78
CA ARG A 9 -13.13 -4.16 22.21
C ARG A 9 -13.09 -3.60 20.80
N VAL A 10 -11.97 -2.97 20.43
CA VAL A 10 -11.69 -2.53 19.06
C VAL A 10 -10.70 -3.49 18.40
N PHE A 11 -11.18 -4.23 17.41
CA PHE A 11 -10.38 -5.10 16.57
C PHE A 11 -9.93 -4.34 15.32
N VAL A 12 -8.64 -4.38 15.03
CA VAL A 12 -8.08 -3.89 13.77
C VAL A 12 -7.69 -5.10 12.92
N LEU A 13 -8.27 -5.18 11.73
CA LEU A 13 -7.93 -6.19 10.75
C LEU A 13 -7.30 -5.56 9.52
N ALA A 14 -6.26 -6.19 8.98
CA ALA A 14 -5.68 -5.77 7.72
C ALA A 14 -5.27 -6.97 6.85
N PRO A 15 -5.16 -6.82 5.52
CA PRO A 15 -4.71 -7.88 4.63
C PRO A 15 -3.28 -8.35 4.93
N THR A 16 -2.40 -7.42 5.33
CA THR A 16 -0.98 -7.70 5.58
C THR A 16 -0.63 -7.58 7.06
N GLY A 17 0.36 -8.37 7.49
CA GLY A 17 0.82 -8.33 8.86
C GLY A 17 1.43 -6.98 9.25
N ASN A 18 2.20 -6.36 8.34
CA ASN A 18 2.79 -5.04 8.57
C ASN A 18 1.73 -3.95 8.84
N ALA A 19 0.64 -3.94 8.08
CA ALA A 19 -0.44 -2.97 8.27
C ALA A 19 -1.08 -3.09 9.66
N VAL A 20 -1.28 -4.33 10.14
CA VAL A 20 -1.76 -4.58 11.51
C VAL A 20 -0.80 -3.98 12.55
N ASP A 21 0.50 -4.23 12.42
CA ASP A 21 1.48 -3.79 13.42
C ASP A 21 1.57 -2.26 13.48
N VAL A 22 1.54 -1.60 12.30
CA VAL A 22 1.51 -0.13 12.20
C VAL A 22 0.25 0.41 12.87
N ALA A 23 -0.93 -0.10 12.52
CA ALA A 23 -2.19 0.40 13.03
C ALA A 23 -2.32 0.21 14.55
N ILE A 24 -1.89 -0.94 15.10
CA ILE A 24 -1.91 -1.18 16.54
C ILE A 24 -0.93 -0.26 17.28
N ARG A 25 0.28 -0.07 16.75
CA ARG A 25 1.26 0.83 17.35
C ARG A 25 0.81 2.29 17.33
N GLU A 26 0.09 2.70 16.29
CA GLU A 26 -0.52 4.03 16.20
C GLU A 26 -1.80 4.19 17.03
N GLY A 27 -2.22 3.13 17.75
CA GLY A 27 -3.34 3.18 18.68
C GLY A 27 -4.71 3.08 18.01
N ALA A 28 -4.80 2.54 16.79
CA ALA A 28 -6.05 2.39 16.04
C ALA A 28 -7.03 1.38 16.67
N GLY A 29 -6.55 0.47 17.53
CA GLY A 29 -7.41 -0.44 18.29
C GLY A 29 -6.67 -1.24 19.35
N ASP A 30 -7.40 -2.13 20.02
CA ASP A 30 -6.93 -2.91 21.15
C ASP A 30 -6.28 -4.23 20.72
N VAL A 31 -6.77 -4.85 19.63
CA VAL A 31 -6.31 -6.17 19.16
C VAL A 31 -6.17 -6.19 17.64
N GLY A 32 -5.04 -6.67 17.14
CA GLY A 32 -4.71 -6.72 15.72
C GLY A 32 -4.72 -8.13 15.13
N TYR A 33 -5.38 -8.33 13.98
CA TYR A 33 -5.36 -9.58 13.23
C TYR A 33 -5.12 -9.37 11.74
N THR A 34 -4.43 -10.29 11.08
CA THR A 34 -4.59 -10.37 9.63
C THR A 34 -5.99 -10.89 9.31
N ILE A 35 -6.59 -10.46 8.19
CA ILE A 35 -7.92 -10.92 7.76
C ILE A 35 -7.98 -12.45 7.71
N ALA A 36 -6.97 -13.09 7.12
CA ALA A 36 -6.88 -14.55 7.04
C ALA A 36 -6.86 -15.23 8.42
N LYS A 37 -6.12 -14.65 9.39
CA LYS A 37 -6.07 -15.20 10.75
C LYS A 37 -7.41 -15.06 11.46
N ALA A 38 -8.04 -13.89 11.38
CA ALA A 38 -9.32 -13.65 12.02
C ALA A 38 -10.43 -14.54 11.45
N LEU A 39 -10.50 -14.68 10.12
CA LEU A 39 -11.48 -15.57 9.49
C LEU A 39 -11.31 -17.01 9.96
N ARG A 40 -10.07 -17.52 10.01
CA ARG A 40 -9.78 -18.86 10.53
C ARG A 40 -10.20 -19.02 12.00
N GLU A 41 -9.94 -18.03 12.83
CA GLU A 41 -10.30 -18.08 14.25
C GLU A 41 -11.81 -17.90 14.48
N LEU A 42 -12.51 -17.17 13.62
CA LEU A 42 -13.96 -17.09 13.60
C LEU A 42 -14.58 -18.44 13.20
N ASP A 43 -14.06 -19.08 12.14
CA ASP A 43 -14.51 -20.41 11.71
C ASP A 43 -14.32 -21.46 12.81
N ASN A 44 -13.19 -21.40 13.52
CA ASN A 44 -12.85 -22.32 14.61
C ASN A 44 -13.54 -21.97 15.95
N GLY A 45 -14.26 -20.84 16.02
CA GLY A 45 -14.90 -20.37 17.24
C GLY A 45 -13.95 -19.86 18.33
N THR A 46 -12.65 -19.71 18.05
CA THR A 46 -11.66 -19.20 19.01
C THR A 46 -11.67 -17.67 19.10
N LEU A 47 -12.11 -16.99 18.03
CA LEU A 47 -12.41 -15.56 18.06
C LEU A 47 -13.92 -15.37 18.11
N THR A 48 -14.41 -14.77 19.19
CA THR A 48 -15.84 -14.43 19.35
C THR A 48 -16.03 -12.92 19.31
N LEU A 49 -16.98 -12.48 18.50
CA LEU A 49 -17.39 -11.08 18.39
C LEU A 49 -18.70 -10.84 19.13
N GLY A 50 -18.83 -9.67 19.75
CA GLY A 50 -20.03 -9.23 20.45
C GLY A 50 -20.61 -7.93 19.91
N HIS A 51 -21.83 -7.61 20.35
CA HIS A 51 -22.58 -6.42 19.92
C HIS A 51 -21.97 -5.09 20.38
N LEU A 52 -21.07 -5.11 21.37
CA LEU A 52 -20.33 -3.94 21.84
C LEU A 52 -18.98 -3.77 21.14
N ASP A 53 -18.54 -4.77 20.38
CA ASP A 53 -17.25 -4.74 19.70
C ASP A 53 -17.32 -3.87 18.44
N LEU A 54 -16.16 -3.34 18.05
CA LEU A 54 -15.93 -2.62 16.81
C LEU A 54 -14.85 -3.34 16.02
N VAL A 55 -15.14 -3.63 14.76
CA VAL A 55 -14.18 -4.16 13.79
C VAL A 55 -13.82 -3.05 12.81
N VAL A 56 -12.55 -2.65 12.79
CA VAL A 56 -11.97 -1.74 11.79
C VAL A 56 -11.15 -2.58 10.81
N VAL A 57 -11.47 -2.52 9.53
CA VAL A 57 -10.71 -3.16 8.47
C VAL A 57 -9.90 -2.11 7.75
N ASP A 58 -8.58 -2.10 7.97
CA ASP A 58 -7.65 -1.22 7.27
C ASP A 58 -7.18 -1.85 5.95
N GLU A 59 -6.81 -1.01 4.98
CA GLU A 59 -6.47 -1.40 3.60
C GLU A 59 -7.53 -2.33 2.96
N ALA A 60 -8.82 -2.02 3.20
CA ALA A 60 -9.96 -2.82 2.76
C ALA A 60 -10.03 -3.02 1.23
N ALA A 61 -9.42 -2.12 0.45
CA ALA A 61 -9.30 -2.23 -1.01
C ALA A 61 -8.53 -3.49 -1.46
N MET A 62 -7.60 -3.98 -0.64
CA MET A 62 -6.84 -5.21 -0.91
C MET A 62 -7.54 -6.49 -0.42
N VAL A 63 -8.71 -6.39 0.21
CA VAL A 63 -9.43 -7.57 0.71
C VAL A 63 -10.21 -8.22 -0.43
N GLY A 64 -10.02 -9.53 -0.60
CA GLY A 64 -10.76 -10.30 -1.59
C GLY A 64 -12.26 -10.28 -1.31
N THR A 65 -13.08 -10.33 -2.37
CA THR A 65 -14.55 -10.27 -2.28
C THR A 65 -15.12 -11.35 -1.37
N ASP A 66 -14.59 -12.58 -1.42
CA ASP A 66 -15.09 -13.67 -0.57
C ASP A 66 -14.71 -13.49 0.90
N ASP A 67 -13.47 -13.11 1.19
CA ASP A 67 -13.03 -12.82 2.56
C ASP A 67 -13.84 -11.67 3.17
N LEU A 68 -14.10 -10.61 2.39
CA LEU A 68 -14.94 -9.51 2.82
C LEU A 68 -16.39 -9.96 3.08
N ARG A 69 -16.96 -10.80 2.22
CA ARG A 69 -18.29 -11.39 2.43
C ARG A 69 -18.34 -12.20 3.72
N ARG A 70 -17.35 -13.07 3.96
CA ARG A 70 -17.26 -13.92 5.15
C ARG A 70 -17.16 -13.07 6.42
N LEU A 71 -16.28 -12.07 6.41
CA LEU A 71 -16.10 -11.16 7.54
C LEU A 71 -17.39 -10.38 7.84
N LEU A 72 -18.01 -9.77 6.83
CA LEU A 72 -19.25 -9.02 7.00
C LEU A 72 -20.41 -9.91 7.45
N THR A 73 -20.45 -11.17 7.01
CA THR A 73 -21.45 -12.15 7.49
C THR A 73 -21.26 -12.42 8.98
N ALA A 74 -20.03 -12.70 9.41
CA ALA A 74 -19.72 -12.98 10.81
C ALA A 74 -20.01 -11.78 11.72
N THR A 75 -19.61 -10.57 11.32
CA THR A 75 -19.85 -9.36 12.10
C THR A 75 -21.32 -8.99 12.16
N THR A 76 -22.07 -9.19 11.06
CA THR A 76 -23.53 -8.96 11.04
C THR A 76 -24.26 -9.92 11.96
N THR A 77 -23.93 -11.22 11.93
CA THR A 77 -24.53 -12.21 12.84
C THR A 77 -24.26 -11.89 14.30
N ALA A 78 -23.04 -11.43 14.62
CA ALA A 78 -22.66 -11.01 15.97
C ALA A 78 -23.22 -9.63 16.39
N ARG A 79 -23.89 -8.90 15.49
CA ARG A 79 -24.31 -7.50 15.65
C ARG A 79 -23.15 -6.55 15.97
N THR A 80 -21.96 -6.87 15.48
CA THR A 80 -20.73 -6.12 15.68
C THR A 80 -20.63 -5.02 14.62
N LYS A 81 -20.32 -3.79 15.05
CA LYS A 81 -20.11 -2.69 14.10
C LYS A 81 -18.84 -2.95 13.30
N THR A 82 -18.93 -2.82 11.97
CA THR A 82 -17.78 -2.93 11.06
C THR A 82 -17.55 -1.61 10.34
N VAL A 83 -16.30 -1.16 10.30
CA VAL A 83 -15.86 0.03 9.56
C VAL A 83 -14.77 -0.41 8.59
N LEU A 84 -14.99 -0.18 7.30
CA LEU A 84 -14.01 -0.45 6.26
C LEU A 84 -13.26 0.84 5.95
N VAL A 85 -11.94 0.79 5.97
CA VAL A 85 -11.02 1.90 5.70
C VAL A 85 -10.05 1.46 4.62
N GLY A 86 -9.82 2.32 3.64
CA GLY A 86 -8.91 2.04 2.54
C GLY A 86 -9.09 3.02 1.40
N ASP A 87 -8.24 2.87 0.39
CA ASP A 87 -8.27 3.69 -0.81
C ASP A 87 -8.63 2.81 -2.02
N ALA A 88 -9.81 3.05 -2.59
CA ALA A 88 -10.34 2.28 -3.72
C ALA A 88 -9.48 2.39 -5.00
N HIS A 89 -8.60 3.39 -5.07
CA HIS A 89 -7.72 3.64 -6.20
C HIS A 89 -6.30 3.09 -6.01
N GLN A 90 -6.00 2.53 -4.83
CA GLN A 90 -4.76 1.76 -4.60
C GLN A 90 -4.90 0.32 -5.13
N LEU A 91 -3.95 -0.54 -4.77
CA LEU A 91 -3.82 -1.87 -5.35
C LEU A 91 -5.00 -2.77 -4.95
N ALA A 92 -5.49 -3.50 -5.94
CA ALA A 92 -6.45 -4.57 -5.75
C ALA A 92 -5.79 -5.82 -5.12
N PRO A 93 -6.59 -6.77 -4.60
CA PRO A 93 -6.07 -8.03 -4.08
C PRO A 93 -5.32 -8.80 -5.18
N VAL A 94 -4.11 -9.29 -4.87
CA VAL A 94 -3.25 -9.98 -5.86
C VAL A 94 -3.77 -11.37 -6.24
N LYS A 95 -4.38 -12.10 -5.29
CA LYS A 95 -4.78 -13.52 -5.46
C LYS A 95 -6.28 -13.77 -5.32
N ALA A 96 -7.08 -12.72 -5.30
CA ALA A 96 -8.52 -12.82 -5.08
C ALA A 96 -9.28 -11.80 -5.94
N ARG A 97 -10.55 -12.08 -6.21
CA ARG A 97 -11.41 -11.14 -6.93
C ARG A 97 -11.61 -9.88 -6.09
N GLY A 98 -11.18 -8.73 -6.60
CA GLY A 98 -11.29 -7.42 -5.95
C GLY A 98 -12.55 -6.63 -6.34
N GLY A 99 -12.52 -5.33 -6.04
CA GLY A 99 -13.55 -4.36 -6.45
C GLY A 99 -14.72 -4.19 -5.49
N MET A 100 -14.95 -5.13 -4.57
CA MET A 100 -16.09 -5.06 -3.64
C MET A 100 -16.00 -3.86 -2.68
N PHE A 101 -14.81 -3.49 -2.22
CA PHE A 101 -14.65 -2.29 -1.39
C PHE A 101 -15.08 -1.02 -2.14
N ALA A 102 -14.56 -0.81 -3.36
CA ALA A 102 -14.95 0.31 -4.21
C ALA A 102 -16.46 0.32 -4.50
N GLN A 103 -17.04 -0.86 -4.74
CA GLN A 103 -18.48 -1.01 -4.93
C GLN A 103 -19.27 -0.58 -3.68
N LEU A 104 -18.85 -1.00 -2.49
CA LEU A 104 -19.49 -0.61 -1.23
C LEU A 104 -19.36 0.90 -0.98
N CYS A 105 -18.22 1.51 -1.31
CA CYS A 105 -18.05 2.96 -1.23
C CYS A 105 -19.10 3.69 -2.05
N ALA A 106 -19.37 3.22 -3.28
CA ALA A 106 -20.41 3.78 -4.15
C ALA A 106 -21.85 3.48 -3.68
N ASP A 107 -22.07 2.31 -3.10
CA ASP A 107 -23.42 1.81 -2.77
C ASP A 107 -23.95 2.29 -1.42
N LEU A 108 -23.06 2.58 -0.47
CA LEU A 108 -23.42 2.92 0.91
C LEU A 108 -23.53 4.44 1.09
N PRO A 109 -24.70 4.98 1.49
CA PRO A 109 -24.92 6.42 1.56
C PRO A 109 -24.21 7.11 2.73
N TRP A 110 -23.64 6.34 3.65
CA TRP A 110 -22.83 6.83 4.77
C TRP A 110 -21.33 6.69 4.54
N THR A 111 -20.89 6.26 3.34
CA THR A 111 -19.47 6.31 2.96
C THR A 111 -18.95 7.72 3.13
N GLN A 112 -17.81 7.85 3.81
CA GLN A 112 -17.11 9.12 3.96
C GLN A 112 -15.85 9.08 3.11
N GLU A 113 -15.64 10.12 2.31
CA GLU A 113 -14.41 10.31 1.56
C GLU A 113 -13.56 11.38 2.23
N LEU A 114 -12.32 11.03 2.55
CA LEU A 114 -11.35 11.97 3.07
C LEU A 114 -10.56 12.54 1.88
N SER A 115 -10.65 13.85 1.68
CA SER A 115 -10.04 14.57 0.55
C SER A 115 -8.62 15.06 0.83
N GLU A 116 -8.19 15.09 2.09
CA GLU A 116 -6.90 15.65 2.48
C GLU A 116 -5.85 14.57 2.72
N VAL A 117 -4.72 14.69 2.02
CA VAL A 117 -3.57 13.80 2.17
C VAL A 117 -2.56 14.45 3.13
N TRP A 118 -2.50 13.99 4.37
CA TRP A 118 -1.65 14.63 5.39
C TRP A 118 -0.19 14.19 5.38
N ARG A 119 0.14 13.10 4.69
CA ARG A 119 1.47 12.46 4.75
C ARG A 119 2.55 13.18 3.93
N MET A 120 2.16 13.87 2.86
CA MET A 120 3.08 14.58 1.96
C MET A 120 3.28 16.00 2.45
N ARG A 121 4.54 16.44 2.56
CA ARG A 121 4.89 17.78 3.07
C ARG A 121 4.58 18.87 2.04
N ASP A 122 4.82 18.60 0.76
CA ASP A 122 4.55 19.54 -0.33
C ASP A 122 3.04 19.53 -0.72
N PRO A 123 2.31 20.64 -0.55
CA PRO A 123 0.91 20.74 -0.94
C PRO A 123 0.66 20.63 -2.46
N GLU A 124 1.62 21.00 -3.29
CA GLU A 124 1.50 20.90 -4.74
C GLU A 124 1.69 19.46 -5.20
N GLU A 125 2.71 18.76 -4.67
CA GLU A 125 2.90 17.32 -4.92
C GLU A 125 1.67 16.53 -4.46
N ARG A 126 1.11 16.91 -3.31
CA ARG A 126 -0.13 16.34 -2.78
C ARG A 126 -1.28 16.45 -3.79
N THR A 127 -1.49 17.65 -4.32
CA THR A 127 -2.55 17.92 -5.31
C THR A 127 -2.28 17.15 -6.62
N ALA A 128 -1.03 17.10 -7.05
CA ALA A 128 -0.62 16.35 -8.24
C ALA A 128 -0.87 14.84 -8.06
N SER A 129 -0.54 14.28 -6.89
CA SER A 129 -0.76 12.86 -6.60
C SER A 129 -2.24 12.47 -6.59
N LEU A 130 -3.13 13.33 -6.09
CA LEU A 130 -4.57 13.12 -6.15
C LEU A 130 -5.09 13.15 -7.60
N ALA A 131 -4.54 14.04 -8.43
CA ALA A 131 -4.87 14.01 -9.85
C ALA A 131 -4.37 12.72 -10.54
N LEU A 132 -3.23 12.17 -10.14
CA LEU A 132 -2.79 10.84 -10.60
C LEU A 132 -3.74 9.73 -10.12
N ARG A 133 -4.33 9.85 -8.93
CA ARG A 133 -5.28 8.88 -8.35
C ARG A 133 -6.54 8.69 -9.18
N ASP A 134 -7.33 9.76 -9.34
CA ASP A 134 -8.67 9.72 -9.92
C ASP A 134 -9.03 10.99 -10.72
N GLY A 135 -8.07 11.89 -10.92
CA GLY A 135 -8.26 13.10 -11.72
C GLY A 135 -8.61 12.81 -13.17
N GLY A 136 -9.44 13.70 -13.75
CA GLY A 136 -9.74 13.73 -15.18
C GLY A 136 -8.58 14.26 -16.04
N PRO A 137 -8.75 14.36 -17.37
CA PRO A 137 -7.66 14.68 -18.30
C PRO A 137 -6.95 16.01 -18.01
N ALA A 138 -7.69 17.06 -17.64
CA ALA A 138 -7.10 18.37 -17.35
C ALA A 138 -6.29 18.39 -16.03
N PRO A 139 -6.82 17.89 -14.89
CA PRO A 139 -6.03 17.70 -13.68
C PRO A 139 -4.77 16.84 -13.89
N VAL A 140 -4.89 15.71 -14.60
CA VAL A 140 -3.75 14.81 -14.87
C VAL A 140 -2.67 15.53 -15.68
N ARG A 141 -3.04 16.29 -16.72
CA ARG A 141 -2.06 17.07 -17.48
C ARG A 141 -1.29 18.05 -16.61
N ARG A 142 -1.97 18.76 -15.69
CA ARG A 142 -1.31 19.68 -14.75
C ARG A 142 -0.40 18.95 -13.77
N ALA A 143 -0.83 17.80 -13.25
CA ALA A 143 -0.03 16.99 -12.33
C ALA A 143 1.24 16.46 -12.98
N VAL A 144 1.13 15.88 -14.17
CA VAL A 144 2.30 15.38 -14.91
C VAL A 144 3.25 16.52 -15.26
N GLU A 145 2.71 17.68 -15.66
CA GLU A 145 3.52 18.87 -15.93
C GLU A 145 4.25 19.35 -14.67
N TRP A 146 3.58 19.35 -13.52
CA TRP A 146 4.21 19.67 -12.23
C TRP A 146 5.36 18.72 -11.92
N TYR A 147 5.16 17.40 -12.02
CA TYR A 147 6.24 16.44 -11.78
C TYR A 147 7.40 16.62 -12.79
N ARG A 148 7.09 16.98 -14.04
CA ARG A 148 8.09 17.27 -15.07
C ARG A 148 8.93 18.51 -14.75
N THR A 149 8.31 19.61 -14.31
CA THR A 149 9.02 20.86 -14.03
C THR A 149 9.81 20.81 -12.73
N HIS A 150 9.47 19.90 -11.82
CA HIS A 150 10.15 19.70 -10.54
C HIS A 150 11.17 18.55 -10.57
N ASP A 151 11.59 18.11 -11.76
CA ASP A 151 12.59 17.05 -11.96
C ASP A 151 12.25 15.74 -11.23
N ARG A 152 10.96 15.37 -11.27
CA ARG A 152 10.43 14.15 -10.66
C ARG A 152 10.14 13.04 -11.65
N LEU A 153 10.26 13.30 -12.95
CA LEU A 153 10.04 12.32 -14.02
C LEU A 153 11.28 12.24 -14.90
N HIS A 154 11.86 11.05 -14.97
CA HIS A 154 12.93 10.70 -15.88
C HIS A 154 12.47 9.57 -16.78
N THR A 155 13.04 9.50 -17.98
CA THR A 155 12.80 8.38 -18.89
C THR A 155 14.07 7.98 -19.62
N GLY A 156 14.15 6.74 -20.08
CA GLY A 156 15.27 6.19 -20.82
C GLY A 156 15.14 4.69 -20.99
N ASP A 157 16.23 4.02 -21.35
CA ASP A 157 16.27 2.56 -21.29
C ASP A 157 16.28 2.06 -19.83
N ALA A 158 15.91 0.79 -19.65
CA ALA A 158 15.74 0.17 -18.34
C ALA A 158 17.03 0.21 -17.50
N ILE A 159 18.20 0.03 -18.12
CA ILE A 159 19.49 0.00 -17.42
C ILE A 159 19.87 1.41 -16.95
N ALA A 160 19.72 2.43 -17.80
CA ALA A 160 19.97 3.82 -17.46
C ALA A 160 19.05 4.29 -16.33
N MET A 161 17.75 4.00 -16.42
CA MET A 161 16.77 4.37 -15.40
C MET A 161 17.01 3.67 -14.06
N ALA A 162 17.36 2.38 -14.08
CA ALA A 162 17.77 1.66 -12.88
C ALA A 162 19.03 2.25 -12.25
N ALA A 163 20.03 2.63 -13.06
CA ALA A 163 21.28 3.23 -12.58
C ALA A 163 21.07 4.62 -11.97
N ASP A 164 20.24 5.46 -12.60
CA ASP A 164 19.92 6.80 -12.11
C ASP A 164 19.13 6.73 -10.80
N ALA A 165 18.11 5.86 -10.71
CA ALA A 165 17.36 5.60 -9.49
C ALA A 165 18.25 5.08 -8.36
N LEU A 166 19.16 4.16 -8.67
CA LEU A 166 20.13 3.62 -7.72
C LEU A 166 21.07 4.71 -7.18
N THR A 167 21.53 5.60 -8.07
CA THR A 167 22.42 6.71 -7.69
C THR A 167 21.71 7.67 -6.74
N ALA A 168 20.47 8.07 -7.07
CA ALA A 168 19.66 8.93 -6.23
C ALA A 168 19.32 8.27 -4.87
N TYR A 169 18.97 6.99 -4.87
CA TYR A 169 18.76 6.20 -3.66
C TYR A 169 20.00 6.18 -2.76
N LYS A 170 21.19 5.88 -3.34
CA LYS A 170 22.45 5.87 -2.58
C LYS A 170 22.78 7.24 -2.01
N HIS A 171 22.60 8.30 -2.79
CA HIS A 171 22.79 9.67 -2.32
C HIS A 171 21.92 9.99 -1.11
N ASP A 172 20.63 9.63 -1.16
CA ASP A 172 19.69 9.91 -0.08
C ASP A 172 19.99 9.11 1.18
N THR A 173 20.32 7.83 1.02
CA THR A 173 20.73 6.98 2.16
C THR A 173 22.03 7.47 2.80
N ALA A 174 23.01 7.93 2.00
CA ALA A 174 24.25 8.53 2.50
C ALA A 174 24.00 9.85 3.24
N ALA A 175 23.00 10.62 2.82
CA ALA A 175 22.52 11.81 3.51
C ALA A 175 21.68 11.50 4.78
N GLY A 176 21.55 10.22 5.16
CA GLY A 176 20.80 9.80 6.35
C GLY A 176 19.28 9.84 6.20
N ARG A 177 18.76 10.06 4.99
CA ARG A 177 17.32 10.04 4.71
C ARG A 177 16.81 8.60 4.67
N ASN A 178 15.59 8.38 5.13
CA ASN A 178 14.91 7.10 4.90
C ASN A 178 14.44 7.04 3.45
N ALA A 179 15.28 6.51 2.56
CA ALA A 179 14.97 6.37 1.14
C ALA A 179 14.36 5.00 0.82
N LEU A 180 13.42 4.98 -0.13
CA LEU A 180 12.78 3.78 -0.64
C LEU A 180 13.02 3.63 -2.13
N LEU A 181 13.56 2.49 -2.54
CA LEU A 181 13.71 2.10 -3.94
C LEU A 181 12.62 1.08 -4.28
N ILE A 182 11.74 1.42 -5.22
CA ILE A 182 10.62 0.56 -5.61
C ILE A 182 10.63 0.24 -7.09
N CYS A 183 10.17 -0.96 -7.45
CA CYS A 183 10.02 -1.36 -8.85
C CYS A 183 8.67 -2.04 -9.09
N ASP A 184 8.20 -2.01 -10.33
CA ASP A 184 6.99 -2.70 -10.76
C ASP A 184 7.20 -4.23 -10.83
N THR A 185 8.38 -4.68 -11.26
CA THR A 185 8.72 -6.08 -11.53
C THR A 185 9.69 -6.68 -10.52
N THR A 186 9.63 -8.00 -10.36
CA THR A 186 10.50 -8.72 -9.43
C THR A 186 11.93 -8.80 -9.98
N GLU A 187 12.06 -8.97 -11.29
CA GLU A 187 13.32 -9.07 -12.02
C GLU A 187 14.15 -7.80 -11.84
N MET A 188 13.51 -6.62 -11.97
CA MET A 188 14.15 -5.33 -11.72
C MET A 188 14.57 -5.17 -10.25
N THR A 189 13.71 -5.56 -9.30
CA THR A 189 14.10 -5.52 -7.87
C THR A 189 15.31 -6.40 -7.58
N ASP A 190 15.37 -7.62 -8.11
CA ASP A 190 16.46 -8.55 -7.87
C ASP A 190 17.76 -8.06 -8.52
N ALA A 191 17.69 -7.47 -9.71
CA ALA A 191 18.83 -6.84 -10.37
C ALA A 191 19.41 -5.68 -9.56
N LEU A 192 18.57 -4.74 -9.13
CA LEU A 192 18.98 -3.61 -8.29
C LEU A 192 19.52 -4.06 -6.93
N ASN A 193 18.87 -5.05 -6.29
CA ASN A 193 19.32 -5.61 -5.03
C ASN A 193 20.73 -6.22 -5.14
N ARG A 194 20.98 -7.06 -6.16
CA ARG A 194 22.32 -7.62 -6.41
C ARG A 194 23.36 -6.53 -6.65
N ARG A 195 23.00 -5.50 -7.43
CA ARG A 195 23.91 -4.37 -7.68
C ARG A 195 24.25 -3.61 -6.41
N ILE A 196 23.24 -3.32 -5.56
CA ILE A 196 23.47 -2.66 -4.26
C ILE A 196 24.40 -3.50 -3.38
N HIS A 197 24.15 -4.81 -3.29
CA HIS A 197 25.01 -5.71 -2.53
C HIS A 197 26.47 -5.65 -3.03
N HIS A 198 26.70 -5.86 -4.33
CA HIS A 198 28.05 -5.80 -4.91
C HIS A 198 28.76 -4.44 -4.71
N ASP A 199 28.01 -3.34 -4.75
CA ASP A 199 28.59 -2.01 -4.61
C ASP A 199 28.85 -1.62 -3.14
N THR A 200 28.25 -2.31 -2.16
CA THR A 200 28.30 -1.91 -0.73
C THR A 200 28.99 -2.93 0.17
N ILE A 201 29.03 -4.20 -0.23
CA ILE A 201 29.61 -5.30 0.54
C ILE A 201 30.91 -5.72 -0.14
N ALA A 202 32.01 -5.75 0.62
CA ALA A 202 33.29 -6.23 0.11
C ALA A 202 33.21 -7.72 -0.28
N ALA A 203 33.81 -8.07 -1.42
CA ALA A 203 33.67 -9.39 -2.05
C ALA A 203 34.24 -10.56 -1.23
N ASP A 204 35.14 -10.26 -0.30
CA ASP A 204 35.77 -11.21 0.62
C ASP A 204 34.94 -11.50 1.87
N ARG A 205 33.84 -10.76 2.11
CA ARG A 205 33.00 -10.98 3.28
C ARG A 205 32.32 -12.36 3.22
N PRO A 206 32.25 -13.07 4.36
CA PRO A 206 31.47 -14.30 4.45
C PRO A 206 30.01 -14.06 4.09
N THR A 207 29.45 -14.94 3.25
CA THR A 207 28.06 -14.86 2.78
C THR A 207 27.33 -16.17 2.96
N ILE A 208 26.01 -16.10 3.17
CA ILE A 208 25.13 -17.27 3.17
C ILE A 208 24.12 -17.16 2.02
N ILE A 209 23.86 -18.27 1.34
CA ILE A 209 22.89 -18.31 0.25
C ILE A 209 21.47 -18.39 0.82
N ALA A 210 20.66 -17.39 0.49
CA ALA A 210 19.25 -17.31 0.80
C ALA A 210 18.39 -17.56 -0.46
N ALA A 211 17.11 -17.22 -0.41
CA ALA A 211 16.20 -17.43 -1.53
C ALA A 211 16.67 -16.69 -2.79
N ARG A 212 16.37 -17.27 -3.95
CA ARG A 212 16.75 -16.76 -5.28
C ARG A 212 18.26 -16.64 -5.52
N GLY A 213 19.07 -17.38 -4.76
CA GLY A 213 20.53 -17.36 -4.89
C GLY A 213 21.19 -16.10 -4.32
N HIS A 214 20.46 -15.30 -3.55
CA HIS A 214 21.01 -14.10 -2.92
C HIS A 214 22.07 -14.46 -1.88
N ARG A 215 23.22 -13.79 -1.94
CA ARG A 215 24.36 -14.02 -1.05
C ARG A 215 24.33 -12.99 0.07
N ILE A 216 23.78 -13.37 1.21
CA ILE A 216 23.56 -12.46 2.34
C ILE A 216 24.82 -12.37 3.21
N ALA A 217 25.27 -11.15 3.45
CA ALA A 217 26.41 -10.76 4.27
C ALA A 217 26.00 -9.82 5.41
N VAL A 218 26.92 -9.58 6.36
CA VAL A 218 26.74 -8.54 7.38
C VAL A 218 26.63 -7.16 6.72
N GLY A 219 25.60 -6.42 7.10
CA GLY A 219 25.26 -5.10 6.55
C GLY A 219 24.10 -5.14 5.55
N ASP A 220 23.76 -6.32 5.01
CA ASP A 220 22.68 -6.42 4.03
C ASP A 220 21.32 -6.03 4.61
N LEU A 221 20.51 -5.39 3.76
CA LEU A 221 19.08 -5.28 4.00
C LEU A 221 18.37 -6.50 3.38
N ILE A 222 17.57 -7.17 4.18
CA ILE A 222 16.78 -8.33 3.78
C ILE A 222 15.29 -8.10 4.06
N ILE A 223 14.45 -8.90 3.41
CA ILE A 223 13.00 -8.90 3.61
C ILE A 223 12.50 -10.34 3.76
N SER A 224 11.60 -10.56 4.73
CA SER A 224 10.89 -11.82 4.90
C SER A 224 9.72 -11.91 3.93
N ARG A 225 9.55 -13.05 3.25
CA ARG A 225 8.53 -13.28 2.22
C ARG A 225 7.37 -14.18 2.67
N ARG A 226 7.42 -14.67 3.92
CA ARG A 226 6.40 -15.54 4.50
C ARG A 226 6.17 -15.20 5.98
N ASN A 227 4.91 -15.21 6.40
CA ASN A 227 4.58 -15.12 7.83
C ASN A 227 5.01 -16.42 8.52
N ASP A 228 5.72 -16.31 9.64
CA ASP A 228 6.03 -17.46 10.49
C ASP A 228 5.97 -17.04 11.97
N PRO A 229 4.89 -17.38 12.68
CA PRO A 229 4.74 -17.04 14.10
C PRO A 229 5.56 -17.93 15.03
N THR A 230 6.18 -18.99 14.51
CA THR A 230 6.96 -19.94 15.33
C THR A 230 8.43 -19.52 15.48
N LEU A 231 8.91 -18.63 14.61
CA LEU A 231 10.26 -18.08 14.70
C LEU A 231 10.39 -17.16 15.93
N PRO A 232 11.36 -17.41 16.82
CA PRO A 232 11.62 -16.53 17.95
C PRO A 232 12.04 -15.13 17.47
N VAL A 233 11.30 -14.13 17.92
CA VAL A 233 11.66 -12.71 17.76
C VAL A 233 11.73 -12.09 19.15
N PHE A 234 12.84 -11.42 19.41
CA PHE A 234 13.13 -10.79 20.70
C PHE A 234 13.11 -9.28 20.59
N ASP A 235 12.80 -8.60 21.69
CA ASP A 235 12.83 -7.14 21.79
C ASP A 235 14.24 -6.60 21.45
N ALA A 236 14.28 -5.34 21.02
CA ALA A 236 15.52 -4.67 20.63
C ALA A 236 16.56 -4.61 21.75
N THR A 237 16.12 -4.43 23.00
CA THR A 237 17.00 -4.24 24.15
C THR A 237 16.97 -5.44 25.11
N ASP A 238 15.84 -6.13 25.24
CA ASP A 238 15.67 -7.25 26.16
C ASP A 238 15.50 -8.59 25.43
N ILE A 239 16.42 -9.53 25.64
CA ILE A 239 16.35 -10.86 25.00
C ILE A 239 15.34 -11.80 25.67
N ASN A 240 14.89 -11.49 26.89
CA ASN A 240 13.88 -12.29 27.58
C ASN A 240 12.45 -11.89 27.20
N LYS A 241 12.30 -10.78 26.48
CA LYS A 241 11.01 -10.26 26.03
C LYS A 241 10.79 -10.60 24.56
N HIS A 242 9.67 -11.25 24.27
CA HIS A 242 9.25 -11.49 22.90
C HIS A 242 8.73 -10.22 22.23
N ALA A 243 9.03 -10.09 20.93
CA ALA A 243 8.48 -9.06 20.06
C ALA A 243 7.50 -9.68 19.04
N ASP A 244 6.88 -8.84 18.21
CA ASP A 244 5.93 -9.29 17.21
C ASP A 244 6.57 -10.29 16.23
N PRO A 245 5.85 -11.36 15.86
CA PRO A 245 6.38 -12.46 15.05
C PRO A 245 6.82 -12.00 13.66
N VAL A 246 7.59 -12.86 12.98
CA VAL A 246 8.05 -12.59 11.61
C VAL A 246 6.85 -12.56 10.65
N ARG A 247 6.73 -11.44 9.91
CA ARG A 247 5.68 -11.23 8.92
C ARG A 247 6.29 -10.99 7.54
N ASN A 248 5.54 -11.37 6.50
CA ASN A 248 5.85 -11.04 5.12
C ASN A 248 5.89 -9.51 4.96
N GLY A 249 6.99 -9.01 4.42
CA GLY A 249 7.25 -7.59 4.25
C GLY A 249 8.05 -6.95 5.39
N ASN A 250 8.36 -7.65 6.48
CA ASN A 250 9.28 -7.09 7.47
C ASN A 250 10.67 -6.94 6.83
N ARG A 251 11.26 -5.75 6.96
CA ARG A 251 12.62 -5.45 6.52
C ARG A 251 13.59 -5.52 7.70
N TRP A 252 14.76 -6.09 7.47
CA TRP A 252 15.76 -6.36 8.49
C TRP A 252 17.15 -5.97 8.00
N ARG A 253 18.00 -5.53 8.92
CA ARG A 253 19.42 -5.32 8.70
C ARG A 253 20.20 -6.46 9.32
N VAL A 254 20.99 -7.16 8.51
CA VAL A 254 21.84 -8.27 8.98
C VAL A 254 23.01 -7.70 9.77
N TYR A 255 23.21 -8.22 10.98
CA TYR A 255 24.32 -7.80 11.86
C TYR A 255 25.30 -8.93 12.17
N ALA A 256 24.92 -10.19 11.92
CA ALA A 256 25.83 -11.33 12.01
C ALA A 256 25.47 -12.41 11.00
N VAL A 257 26.50 -13.08 10.49
CA VAL A 257 26.39 -14.28 9.63
C VAL A 257 27.27 -15.36 10.23
N ASP A 258 26.80 -16.59 10.19
CA ASP A 258 27.51 -17.79 10.66
C ASP A 258 27.40 -18.86 9.58
N PRO A 259 28.38 -18.90 8.65
CA PRO A 259 28.39 -19.83 7.53
C PRO A 259 28.43 -21.29 7.97
N ASP A 260 29.15 -21.60 9.05
CA ASP A 260 29.33 -22.96 9.56
C ASP A 260 28.00 -23.59 10.00
N ASN A 261 27.09 -22.76 10.54
CA ASN A 261 25.76 -23.19 11.00
C ASN A 261 24.62 -22.75 10.06
N ASN A 262 24.94 -22.20 8.89
CA ASN A 262 23.97 -21.70 7.90
C ASN A 262 22.86 -20.83 8.53
N ARG A 263 23.28 -19.82 9.32
CA ARG A 263 22.37 -18.91 10.01
C ARG A 263 22.79 -17.46 9.89
N ILE A 264 21.79 -16.58 9.88
CA ILE A 264 21.99 -15.13 9.96
C ILE A 264 21.22 -14.57 11.15
N ALA A 265 21.74 -13.50 11.74
CA ALA A 265 21.05 -12.70 12.74
C ALA A 265 20.79 -11.30 12.20
N ALA A 266 19.55 -10.84 12.33
CA ALA A 266 19.12 -9.58 11.75
C ALA A 266 18.23 -8.78 12.71
N ARG A 267 18.28 -7.45 12.54
CA ARG A 267 17.53 -6.47 13.31
C ARG A 267 16.44 -5.85 12.44
N ARG A 268 15.19 -5.92 12.87
CA ARG A 268 14.05 -5.34 12.16
C ARG A 268 14.18 -3.81 12.12
N LEU A 269 13.96 -3.21 10.96
CA LEU A 269 14.11 -1.76 10.78
C LEU A 269 13.06 -0.94 11.56
N LEU A 270 11.89 -1.53 11.81
CA LEU A 270 10.72 -0.81 12.34
C LEU A 270 10.82 -0.50 13.84
N ASP A 271 11.29 -1.46 14.62
CA ASP A 271 11.27 -1.49 16.09
C ASP A 271 12.61 -1.94 16.69
N GLY A 272 13.56 -2.36 15.85
CA GLY A 272 14.83 -2.89 16.29
C GLY A 272 14.76 -4.33 16.83
N ALA A 273 13.64 -5.04 16.69
CA ALA A 273 13.49 -6.42 17.15
C ALA A 273 14.50 -7.35 16.46
N ARG A 274 14.92 -8.40 17.16
CA ARG A 274 16.02 -9.29 16.75
C ARG A 274 15.49 -10.68 16.45
N ALA A 275 15.90 -11.23 15.31
CA ALA A 275 15.59 -12.60 14.92
C ALA A 275 16.83 -13.29 14.33
N ALA A 276 16.89 -14.60 14.50
CA ALA A 276 17.83 -15.46 13.79
C ALA A 276 17.07 -16.26 12.72
N PHE A 277 17.56 -16.24 11.48
CA PHE A 277 16.99 -16.99 10.37
C PHE A 277 17.91 -18.14 10.01
N THR A 278 17.37 -19.35 9.95
CA THR A 278 18.13 -20.58 9.69
C THR A 278 17.37 -21.51 8.74
N GLY A 279 18.06 -22.56 8.27
CA GLY A 279 17.43 -23.72 7.67
C GLY A 279 16.61 -23.42 6.41
N GLN A 280 15.39 -23.97 6.35
CA GLN A 280 14.51 -23.82 5.19
C GLN A 280 13.97 -22.39 5.06
N TYR A 281 13.62 -21.75 6.16
CA TYR A 281 13.07 -20.39 6.13
C TYR A 281 14.07 -19.40 5.51
N LEU A 282 15.36 -19.49 5.88
CA LEU A 282 16.42 -18.68 5.27
C LEU A 282 16.54 -18.93 3.76
N ARG A 283 16.54 -20.19 3.35
CA ARG A 283 16.75 -20.59 1.94
C ARG A 283 15.56 -20.29 1.02
N GLU A 284 14.33 -20.22 1.55
CA GLU A 284 13.13 -20.09 0.73
C GLU A 284 12.39 -18.76 0.92
N HIS A 285 12.58 -18.08 2.06
CA HIS A 285 11.71 -16.97 2.46
C HIS A 285 12.47 -15.69 2.84
N ILE A 286 13.80 -15.68 2.76
CA ILE A 286 14.61 -14.47 2.90
C ILE A 286 15.17 -14.07 1.55
N THR A 287 14.91 -12.83 1.13
CA THR A 287 15.53 -12.20 -0.05
C THR A 287 16.18 -10.89 0.37
N TYR A 288 16.98 -10.28 -0.52
CA TYR A 288 17.37 -8.87 -0.33
C TYR A 288 16.13 -7.97 -0.21
N GLY A 289 16.30 -6.85 0.50
CA GLY A 289 15.25 -5.90 0.84
C GLY A 289 15.67 -4.44 0.67
N TYR A 290 16.65 -4.16 -0.20
CA TYR A 290 17.02 -2.79 -0.55
C TYR A 290 15.97 -2.18 -1.47
N ALA A 291 15.79 -2.79 -2.65
CA ALA A 291 14.70 -2.54 -3.58
C ALA A 291 13.56 -3.53 -3.32
N ILE A 292 12.32 -3.05 -3.36
CA ILE A 292 11.11 -3.87 -3.16
C ILE A 292 10.08 -3.58 -4.25
N THR A 293 9.15 -4.51 -4.47
CA THR A 293 8.09 -4.26 -5.45
C THR A 293 7.10 -3.22 -4.95
N VAL A 294 6.43 -2.49 -5.84
CA VAL A 294 5.36 -1.52 -5.48
C VAL A 294 4.30 -2.19 -4.58
N HIS A 295 3.90 -3.42 -4.89
CA HIS A 295 2.99 -4.20 -4.02
C HIS A 295 3.55 -4.43 -2.61
N SER A 296 4.85 -4.70 -2.48
CA SER A 296 5.49 -4.91 -1.18
C SER A 296 5.69 -3.60 -0.41
N ALA A 297 5.64 -2.46 -1.09
CA ALA A 297 5.73 -1.12 -0.53
C ALA A 297 4.38 -0.56 -0.05
N GLN A 298 3.28 -1.29 -0.22
CA GLN A 298 1.97 -0.82 0.24
C GLN A 298 1.96 -0.64 1.77
N GLY A 299 1.45 0.51 2.23
CA GLY A 299 1.51 0.93 3.63
C GLY A 299 2.90 1.36 4.12
N VAL A 300 3.96 1.20 3.33
CA VAL A 300 5.31 1.68 3.67
C VAL A 300 5.43 3.15 3.34
N THR A 301 5.95 3.94 4.27
CA THR A 301 6.29 5.35 4.07
C THR A 301 7.77 5.59 4.26
N ALA A 302 8.33 6.47 3.43
CA ALA A 302 9.72 6.87 3.44
C ALA A 302 9.83 8.41 3.37
N ASP A 303 11.01 8.97 3.58
CA ASP A 303 11.23 10.39 3.37
C ASP A 303 11.27 10.65 1.85
N THR A 304 12.05 9.85 1.12
CA THR A 304 12.17 9.93 -0.34
C THR A 304 11.86 8.58 -0.99
N THR A 305 11.28 8.61 -2.19
CA THR A 305 10.99 7.41 -3.00
C THR A 305 11.54 7.56 -4.41
N HIS A 306 12.23 6.52 -4.87
CA HIS A 306 12.76 6.36 -6.22
C HIS A 306 12.09 5.15 -6.86
N ALA A 307 11.25 5.38 -7.86
CA ALA A 307 10.43 4.35 -8.49
C ALA A 307 10.93 4.03 -9.90
N VAL A 308 11.32 2.78 -10.16
CA VAL A 308 11.68 2.29 -11.50
C VAL A 308 10.49 1.54 -12.08
N LEU A 309 9.89 2.08 -13.14
CA LEU A 309 8.60 1.61 -13.65
C LEU A 309 8.62 1.46 -15.17
N GLY A 310 8.13 0.34 -15.67
CA GLY A 310 8.00 0.09 -17.09
C GLY A 310 6.74 0.73 -17.70
N GLU A 311 6.70 0.83 -19.03
CA GLU A 311 5.58 1.35 -19.83
C GLU A 311 4.23 0.64 -19.60
N ASN A 312 4.25 -0.60 -19.12
CA ASN A 312 3.07 -1.39 -18.82
C ASN A 312 2.58 -1.20 -17.37
N THR A 313 3.19 -0.28 -16.62
CA THR A 313 2.75 0.05 -15.27
C THR A 313 1.34 0.62 -15.28
N THR A 314 0.47 0.09 -14.43
CA THR A 314 -0.91 0.58 -14.32
C THR A 314 -0.98 1.92 -13.62
N ARG A 315 -2.08 2.66 -13.83
CA ARG A 315 -2.37 3.89 -13.07
C ARG A 315 -2.28 3.67 -11.56
N ALA A 316 -2.79 2.56 -11.03
CA ALA A 316 -2.77 2.25 -9.60
C ALA A 316 -1.35 2.01 -9.07
N LEU A 317 -0.53 1.25 -9.79
CA LEU A 317 0.88 1.04 -9.44
C LEU A 317 1.66 2.36 -9.47
N PHE A 318 1.45 3.17 -10.52
CA PHE A 318 2.08 4.49 -10.63
C PHE A 318 1.66 5.41 -9.48
N TYR A 319 0.36 5.50 -9.18
CA TYR A 319 -0.16 6.28 -8.07
C TYR A 319 0.44 5.85 -6.72
N VAL A 320 0.47 4.54 -6.45
CA VAL A 320 1.07 4.02 -5.21
C VAL A 320 2.56 4.36 -5.16
N ALA A 321 3.29 4.18 -6.25
CA ALA A 321 4.71 4.50 -6.31
C ALA A 321 4.99 5.98 -6.03
N MET A 322 4.15 6.87 -6.58
CA MET A 322 4.27 8.32 -6.42
C MET A 322 3.71 8.86 -5.10
N THR A 323 3.40 7.99 -4.13
CA THR A 323 2.79 8.37 -2.84
C THR A 323 3.45 7.75 -1.60
N ARG A 324 4.62 7.13 -1.75
CA ARG A 324 5.32 6.49 -0.62
C ARG A 324 6.25 7.45 0.14
N GLY A 325 6.80 8.45 -0.55
CA GLY A 325 7.68 9.49 -0.01
C GLY A 325 6.89 10.63 0.63
N ARG A 326 7.34 11.09 1.80
CA ARG A 326 6.79 12.27 2.48
C ARG A 326 7.32 13.58 1.90
N ASP A 327 8.58 13.57 1.47
CA ASP A 327 9.29 14.76 1.01
C ASP A 327 9.39 14.80 -0.51
N THR A 328 9.68 13.65 -1.14
CA THR A 328 9.87 13.58 -2.59
C THR A 328 9.50 12.21 -3.16
N ASN A 329 8.80 12.19 -4.30
CA ASN A 329 8.59 10.99 -5.10
C ASN A 329 9.11 11.22 -6.52
N THR A 330 10.04 10.38 -6.97
CA THR A 330 10.65 10.47 -8.30
C THR A 330 10.42 9.16 -9.06
N ALA A 331 10.01 9.26 -10.33
CA ALA A 331 9.83 8.13 -11.23
C ALA A 331 10.89 8.11 -12.33
N TYR A 332 11.43 6.93 -12.56
CA TYR A 332 12.38 6.57 -13.60
C TYR A 332 11.68 5.58 -14.53
N LEU A 333 11.11 6.11 -15.59
CA LEU A 333 10.22 5.39 -16.49
C LEU A 333 11.01 4.77 -17.64
N HIS A 334 10.72 3.53 -18.01
CA HIS A 334 11.39 2.91 -19.15
C HIS A 334 10.41 2.19 -20.07
N GLU A 335 10.71 2.24 -21.37
CA GLU A 335 10.02 1.44 -22.39
C GLU A 335 10.73 0.09 -22.50
N ARG A 336 9.96 -0.98 -22.73
CA ARG A 336 10.55 -2.29 -22.95
C ARG A 336 10.90 -2.36 -24.43
N MET A 337 12.19 -2.25 -24.75
CA MET A 337 12.64 -2.39 -26.14
C MET A 337 12.31 -3.80 -26.62
N ALA A 338 11.42 -3.91 -27.60
CA ALA A 338 11.14 -5.18 -28.28
C ALA A 338 12.46 -5.71 -28.89
N GLY A 339 12.97 -6.82 -28.37
CA GLY A 339 14.24 -7.42 -28.80
C GLY A 339 15.08 -8.04 -27.69
N GLU A 340 14.80 -7.77 -26.41
CA GLU A 340 15.55 -8.36 -25.28
C GLU A 340 15.37 -9.89 -25.10
N ASN A 341 14.55 -10.54 -25.93
CA ASN A 341 14.36 -12.00 -25.96
C ASN A 341 14.90 -12.69 -27.22
N GLU A 342 15.60 -12.01 -28.13
CA GLU A 342 16.24 -12.65 -29.28
C GLU A 342 17.74 -12.39 -29.25
N HIS A 343 18.50 -13.46 -29.06
CA HIS A 343 19.95 -13.63 -29.18
C HIS A 343 20.68 -12.61 -30.08
N SER A 344 20.79 -11.38 -29.61
CA SER A 344 21.60 -10.32 -30.17
C SER A 344 22.54 -9.87 -29.06
N GLN A 345 23.37 -10.78 -28.57
CA GLN A 345 24.64 -10.40 -27.97
C GLN A 345 25.46 -9.78 -29.09
N SER A 346 25.31 -8.47 -29.31
CA SER A 346 26.44 -7.71 -29.78
C SER A 346 27.39 -7.59 -28.60
N ASP A 347 28.64 -8.03 -28.76
CA ASP A 347 29.76 -7.85 -27.81
C ASP A 347 30.15 -6.36 -27.60
N GLY A 348 29.20 -5.44 -27.80
CA GLY A 348 29.35 -4.01 -27.58
C GLY A 348 28.82 -3.60 -26.21
N ALA A 349 29.53 -2.71 -25.52
CA ALA A 349 29.05 -2.09 -24.29
C ALA A 349 27.68 -1.42 -24.54
N HIS A 350 26.67 -1.76 -23.73
CA HIS A 350 25.37 -1.10 -23.77
C HIS A 350 25.55 0.41 -23.56
N ILE A 351 25.15 1.22 -24.54
CA ILE A 351 25.22 2.68 -24.46
C ILE A 351 23.95 3.18 -23.77
N PRO A 352 24.05 3.74 -22.55
CA PRO A 352 22.88 4.22 -21.81
C PRO A 352 22.22 5.39 -22.55
N ARG A 353 20.94 5.24 -22.86
CA ARG A 353 20.07 6.23 -23.49
C ARG A 353 19.14 6.83 -22.44
N ARG A 354 19.31 8.13 -22.21
CA ARG A 354 18.38 8.94 -21.43
C ARG A 354 17.49 9.73 -22.38
N GLY A 355 16.19 9.72 -22.10
CA GLY A 355 15.22 10.56 -22.79
C GLY A 355 15.09 11.94 -22.15
N THR A 356 14.23 12.75 -22.74
CA THR A 356 13.94 14.12 -22.32
C THR A 356 12.82 14.16 -21.28
N ALA A 357 12.76 15.26 -20.51
CA ALA A 357 11.65 15.49 -19.58
C ALA A 357 10.27 15.50 -20.28
N LYS A 358 10.20 15.91 -21.56
CA LYS A 358 8.95 15.87 -22.34
C LYS A 358 8.51 14.45 -22.66
N GLU A 359 9.46 13.57 -23.01
CA GLU A 359 9.20 12.14 -23.22
C GLU A 359 8.77 11.47 -21.90
N ALA A 360 9.43 11.80 -20.78
CA ALA A 360 9.05 11.28 -19.47
C ALA A 360 7.61 11.67 -19.08
N ALA A 361 7.23 12.92 -19.34
CA ALA A 361 5.86 13.38 -19.15
C ALA A 361 4.86 12.69 -20.11
N GLN A 362 5.26 12.39 -21.35
CA GLN A 362 4.39 11.64 -22.26
C GLN A 362 4.17 10.22 -21.76
N LEU A 363 5.22 9.52 -21.34
CA LEU A 363 5.12 8.17 -20.81
C LEU A 363 4.27 8.13 -19.53
N ALA A 364 4.47 9.07 -18.60
CA ALA A 364 3.63 9.20 -17.40
C ALA A 364 2.15 9.41 -17.74
N ARG A 365 1.82 10.21 -18.77
CA ARG A 365 0.42 10.35 -19.24
C ARG A 365 -0.14 9.03 -19.77
N THR A 366 0.66 8.26 -20.49
CA THR A 366 0.26 6.93 -20.97
C THR A 366 -0.02 5.99 -19.80
N LEU A 367 0.84 5.94 -18.78
CA LEU A 367 0.63 5.11 -17.58
C LEU A 367 -0.69 5.47 -16.86
N VAL A 368 -1.00 6.76 -16.74
CA VAL A 368 -2.25 7.21 -16.12
C VAL A 368 -3.47 6.93 -17.01
N ALA A 369 -3.29 6.91 -18.34
CA ALA A 369 -4.34 6.56 -19.28
C ALA A 369 -4.62 5.04 -19.33
N ASN A 370 -3.69 4.20 -18.89
CA ASN A 370 -3.87 2.76 -18.74
C ASN A 370 -4.82 2.45 -17.55
N HIS A 371 -6.13 2.52 -17.82
CA HIS A 371 -7.21 2.25 -16.85
C HIS A 371 -7.58 0.76 -16.75
N ASP A 372 -6.99 -0.10 -17.58
CA ASP A 372 -7.54 -1.43 -17.90
C ASP A 372 -7.44 -2.48 -16.77
N GLU A 373 -6.89 -2.13 -15.61
CA GLU A 373 -6.62 -3.08 -14.52
C GLU A 373 -7.28 -2.74 -13.17
N GLN A 374 -8.17 -1.75 -13.09
CA GLN A 374 -8.98 -1.61 -11.88
C GLN A 374 -9.88 -2.84 -11.71
N ALA A 375 -9.84 -3.46 -10.53
CA ALA A 375 -10.64 -4.64 -10.25
C ALA A 375 -12.14 -4.30 -10.34
N ARG A 376 -12.82 -4.82 -11.36
CA ARG A 376 -14.25 -4.62 -11.57
C ARG A 376 -15.06 -5.77 -10.98
N THR A 377 -16.14 -5.42 -10.31
CA THR A 377 -17.10 -6.41 -9.83
C THR A 377 -17.96 -6.92 -10.99
N ALA A 378 -18.55 -8.11 -10.83
CA ALA A 378 -19.54 -8.61 -11.78
C ALA A 378 -20.75 -7.66 -11.93
N HIS A 379 -21.05 -6.84 -10.90
CA HIS A 379 -22.09 -5.82 -10.99
C HIS A 379 -21.69 -4.67 -11.92
N GLN A 380 -20.46 -4.16 -11.83
CA GLN A 380 -19.97 -3.10 -12.72
C GLN A 380 -19.94 -3.57 -14.17
N ILE A 381 -19.41 -4.78 -14.42
CA ILE A 381 -19.39 -5.35 -15.77
C ILE A 381 -20.81 -5.49 -16.33
N ALA A 382 -21.75 -5.97 -15.50
CA ALA A 382 -23.14 -6.11 -15.93
C ALA A 382 -23.89 -4.77 -16.05
N GLN A 383 -23.50 -3.72 -15.34
CA GLN A 383 -24.10 -2.40 -15.48
C GLN A 383 -23.71 -1.71 -16.79
N ASP A 384 -22.48 -1.94 -17.25
CA ASP A 384 -21.97 -1.35 -18.49
C ASP A 384 -22.37 -2.15 -19.73
N ALA A 385 -22.87 -3.37 -19.56
CA ALA A 385 -23.39 -4.21 -20.62
C ALA A 385 -24.83 -3.78 -21.00
N ASP A 386 -25.19 -3.98 -22.28
CA ASP A 386 -26.56 -3.79 -22.74
C ASP A 386 -27.52 -4.68 -21.93
N ALA A 387 -28.49 -4.05 -21.26
CA ALA A 387 -29.45 -4.72 -20.41
C ALA A 387 -30.23 -5.81 -21.15
N SER A 388 -30.49 -5.64 -22.45
CA SER A 388 -31.18 -6.63 -23.28
C SER A 388 -30.36 -7.90 -23.54
N ALA A 389 -29.03 -7.79 -23.47
CA ALA A 389 -28.10 -8.90 -23.67
C ALA A 389 -27.83 -9.72 -22.39
N LEU A 390 -28.32 -9.27 -21.23
CA LEU A 390 -28.06 -9.91 -19.94
C LEU A 390 -29.07 -11.03 -19.62
N PRO A 391 -28.62 -12.21 -19.14
CA PRO A 391 -29.50 -13.25 -18.63
C PRO A 391 -30.43 -12.75 -17.52
N GLU A 392 -31.66 -13.26 -17.46
CA GLU A 392 -32.68 -12.83 -16.46
C GLU A 392 -32.16 -12.93 -15.02
N ARG A 393 -31.37 -13.97 -14.71
CA ARG A 393 -30.74 -14.12 -13.39
C ARG A 393 -29.86 -12.93 -13.02
N VAL A 394 -29.07 -12.40 -13.97
CA VAL A 394 -28.20 -11.23 -13.74
C VAL A 394 -29.04 -9.98 -13.58
N ARG A 395 -30.04 -9.77 -14.44
CA ARG A 395 -30.98 -8.64 -14.34
C ARG A 395 -31.72 -8.62 -13.02
N SER A 396 -32.16 -9.78 -12.51
CA SER A 396 -32.80 -9.91 -11.20
C SER A 396 -31.88 -9.48 -10.06
N LEU A 397 -30.60 -9.88 -10.10
CA LEU A 397 -29.61 -9.47 -9.10
C LEU A 397 -29.32 -7.96 -9.14
N LEU A 398 -29.24 -7.38 -10.34
CA LEU A 398 -29.08 -5.92 -10.51
C LEU A 398 -30.28 -5.16 -9.93
N ARG A 399 -31.52 -5.60 -10.21
CA ARG A 399 -32.73 -5.01 -9.64
C ARG A 399 -32.73 -5.05 -8.11
N ARG A 400 -32.47 -6.23 -7.53
CA ARG A 400 -32.37 -6.40 -6.06
C ARG A 400 -31.34 -5.46 -5.43
N ARG A 401 -30.18 -5.30 -6.07
CA ARG A 401 -29.15 -4.36 -5.61
C ARG A 401 -29.64 -2.92 -5.65
N SER A 402 -30.22 -2.48 -6.77
CA SER A 402 -30.76 -1.13 -6.91
C SER A 402 -31.84 -0.81 -5.89
N ASP A 403 -32.76 -1.75 -5.62
CA ASP A 403 -33.80 -1.59 -4.61
C ASP A 403 -33.21 -1.48 -3.19
N ALA A 404 -32.23 -2.33 -2.87
CA ALA A 404 -31.55 -2.28 -1.58
C ALA A 404 -30.77 -0.97 -1.37
N ILE A 405 -30.11 -0.45 -2.40
CA ILE A 405 -29.43 0.86 -2.36
C ILE A 405 -30.45 1.96 -2.11
N ARG A 406 -31.56 1.98 -2.86
CA ARG A 406 -32.62 2.98 -2.70
C ARG A 406 -33.18 2.97 -1.27
N GLN A 407 -33.49 1.78 -0.75
CA GLN A 407 -33.99 1.62 0.62
C GLN A 407 -32.99 2.16 1.65
N ARG A 408 -31.70 1.81 1.53
CA ARG A 408 -30.65 2.31 2.44
C ARG A 408 -30.52 3.82 2.39
N CYS A 409 -30.54 4.42 1.20
CA CYS A 409 -30.50 5.88 1.03
C CYS A 409 -31.68 6.55 1.74
N THR A 410 -32.90 6.04 1.54
CA THR A 410 -34.10 6.57 2.20
C THR A 410 -34.01 6.44 3.72
N THR A 411 -33.66 5.27 4.24
CA THR A 411 -33.52 5.06 5.70
C THR A 411 -32.44 5.96 6.30
N TYR A 412 -31.31 6.11 5.62
CA TYR A 412 -30.22 6.98 6.10
C TYR A 412 -30.62 8.45 6.11
N GLN A 413 -31.32 8.93 5.08
CA GLN A 413 -31.87 10.29 5.03
C GLN A 413 -32.86 10.54 6.17
N GLN A 414 -33.77 9.59 6.42
CA GLN A 414 -34.72 9.67 7.54
C GLN A 414 -34.00 9.76 8.88
N TRP A 415 -32.99 8.90 9.10
CA TRP A 415 -32.18 8.93 10.31
C TRP A 415 -31.44 10.25 10.47
N ARG A 416 -30.81 10.78 9.41
CA ARG A 416 -30.12 12.07 9.44
C ARG A 416 -31.06 13.21 9.82
N ASN A 417 -32.27 13.23 9.26
CA ASN A 417 -33.27 14.25 9.57
C ASN A 417 -33.74 14.15 11.04
N ALA A 418 -33.94 12.94 11.56
CA ALA A 418 -34.31 12.72 12.95
C ALA A 418 -33.21 13.18 13.92
N VAL A 419 -31.95 12.85 13.66
CA VAL A 419 -30.81 13.27 14.48
C VAL A 419 -30.57 14.78 14.41
N ALA A 420 -30.70 15.39 13.23
CA ALA A 420 -30.63 16.84 13.09
C ALA A 420 -31.74 17.56 13.88
N GLY A 421 -32.96 17.01 13.88
CA GLY A 421 -34.07 17.52 14.71
C GLY A 421 -33.83 17.39 16.22
N MET A 422 -33.15 16.33 16.66
CA MET A 422 -32.75 16.12 18.07
C MET A 422 -31.63 17.08 18.52
N ASN A 423 -30.64 17.35 17.67
CA ASN A 423 -29.56 18.31 18.01
C ASN A 423 -30.03 19.77 18.08
N ILE A 424 -31.18 20.11 17.48
CA ILE A 424 -31.81 21.44 17.62
C ILE A 424 -32.54 21.56 18.97
N THR A 425 -32.95 20.45 19.59
CA THR A 425 -33.68 20.42 20.86
C THR A 425 -32.76 20.27 22.08
N ASP A 426 -31.63 19.56 21.94
CA ASP A 426 -30.58 19.47 22.95
C ASP A 426 -29.36 20.26 22.48
N GLY A 427 -29.15 21.47 23.03
CA GLY A 427 -28.08 22.41 22.66
C GLY A 427 -26.65 21.94 22.95
N TYR A 428 -26.21 20.84 22.34
CA TYR A 428 -24.83 20.38 22.33
C TYR A 428 -24.38 20.00 20.91
N THR A 429 -23.21 20.55 20.57
CA THR A 429 -22.60 20.68 19.26
C THR A 429 -22.13 19.36 18.63
N LEU A 430 -22.70 18.99 17.49
CA LEU A 430 -22.07 18.10 16.50
C LEU A 430 -21.59 18.87 15.24
N ASP A 431 -22.05 20.11 15.03
CA ASP A 431 -21.72 20.91 13.84
C ASP A 431 -20.29 21.50 13.84
N GLN A 432 -19.55 21.43 14.94
CA GLN A 432 -18.17 21.93 14.99
C GLN A 432 -17.14 21.04 14.26
N HIS A 433 -17.53 19.88 13.74
CA HIS A 433 -16.63 19.00 12.98
C HIS A 433 -16.94 18.89 11.48
N ILE A 434 -17.98 19.58 11.00
CA ILE A 434 -18.33 19.58 9.57
C ILE A 434 -17.93 20.88 8.88
N ASP A 435 -17.63 21.97 9.60
CA ASP A 435 -17.37 23.29 8.97
C ASP A 435 -16.14 24.03 9.51
N ARG A 436 -14.94 23.48 9.28
CA ARG A 436 -13.67 24.27 9.31
C ARG A 436 -13.19 24.66 7.91
N SER A 437 -14.04 24.50 6.89
CA SER A 437 -13.72 24.73 5.48
C SER A 437 -13.97 26.16 4.98
N ARG A 438 -14.50 27.08 5.79
CA ARG A 438 -14.72 28.47 5.37
C ARG A 438 -14.32 29.47 6.45
N GLY A 439 -13.13 30.03 6.28
CA GLY A 439 -12.77 31.32 6.89
C GLY A 439 -11.42 31.30 7.59
N GLN A 440 -10.35 31.48 6.82
CA GLN A 440 -9.19 32.28 7.24
C GLN A 440 -8.32 32.61 6.01
N TYR A 441 -8.81 33.56 5.22
CA TYR A 441 -8.01 34.38 4.31
C TYR A 441 -8.50 35.83 4.42
N VAL A 442 -8.03 36.51 5.47
CA VAL A 442 -7.94 37.96 5.63
C VAL A 442 -6.86 38.12 6.71
N GLY A 443 -5.74 38.82 6.58
CA GLY A 443 -5.24 39.82 5.66
C GLY A 443 -4.19 40.56 6.48
N TYR A 444 -2.90 40.27 6.28
CA TYR A 444 -1.82 41.04 6.89
C TYR A 444 -1.31 42.05 5.87
N GLN A 445 -1.73 43.30 6.02
CA GLN A 445 -1.04 44.46 5.46
C GLN A 445 -0.61 45.39 6.60
N ALA A 446 0.73 45.48 6.71
CA ALA A 446 1.59 46.62 7.06
C ALA A 446 1.19 47.61 8.17
N GLY A 447 2.16 47.87 9.06
CA GLY A 447 2.22 49.11 9.84
C GLY A 447 3.29 49.12 10.93
N LEU A 448 4.46 49.68 10.58
CA LEU A 448 5.62 50.12 11.38
C LEU A 448 6.65 49.09 11.82
#